data_AF-A0A9W8GGM2-F1
#
_entry.id   AF-A0A9W8GGM2-F1
#
_cell.length_a   1.000
_cell.length_b   1.000
_cell.length_c   1.000
_cell.angle_alpha   90.00
_cell.angle_beta   90.00
_cell.angle_gamma   90.00
#
_symmetry.space_group_name_H-M   'P 1'
#
loop_
_entity.id
_entity.type
_entity.pdbx_description
1 polymer ?
#
loop_
_entity_poly.entity_id
_entity_poly.type
_entity_poly.pdbx_seq_one_letter_code
_entity_poly.pdbx_strand_id
1 'polypeptide(L)'
;MFATRTRRLSVFQQNPLWGPARNLRLLFAIPFTLGVVFLFCYVGWFNRVFGTANIPVAFFFIPIPFAVVIVVLDEIRKLVVRTRPNGLLARIAW
;
A
#
# COMPACT_ATOMS: atom_id res chain seq x y z
N MET A 1 -1.17 -1.91 2.17
CA MET A 1 -2.52 -2.00 2.80
C MET A 1 -3.68 -1.90 1.80
N PHE A 2 -3.59 -1.10 0.72
CA PHE A 2 -4.70 -1.00 -0.25
C PHE A 2 -4.85 -2.22 -1.18
N ALA A 3 -3.73 -2.82 -1.62
CA ALA A 3 -3.76 -3.95 -2.57
C ALA A 3 -4.40 -5.23 -2.03
N THR A 4 -4.36 -5.48 -0.72
CA THR A 4 -4.91 -6.72 -0.13
C THR A 4 -6.43 -6.72 0.01
N ARG A 5 -7.10 -5.57 -0.15
CA ARG A 5 -8.55 -5.46 0.13
C ARG A 5 -9.45 -5.88 -1.02
N THR A 6 -8.93 -5.90 -2.25
CA THR A 6 -9.76 -6.09 -3.45
C THR A 6 -9.26 -7.28 -4.27
N ARG A 7 -9.96 -8.42 -4.21
CA ARG A 7 -9.58 -9.64 -4.97
C ARG A 7 -10.03 -9.64 -6.43
N ARG A 8 -11.18 -9.04 -6.75
CA ARG A 8 -11.73 -8.93 -8.13
C ARG A 8 -12.16 -7.51 -8.52
N LEU A 9 -12.36 -6.62 -7.56
CA LEU A 9 -12.83 -5.25 -7.81
C LEU A 9 -11.66 -4.27 -7.95
N SER A 10 -11.75 -3.30 -8.86
CA SER A 10 -10.72 -2.25 -9.01
C SER A 10 -10.77 -1.29 -7.82
N VAL A 11 -9.61 -0.79 -7.39
CA VAL A 11 -9.48 0.23 -6.33
C VAL A 11 -10.28 1.49 -6.67
N PHE A 12 -10.46 1.81 -7.96
CA PHE A 12 -11.26 2.96 -8.40
C PHE A 12 -12.77 2.74 -8.25
N GLN A 13 -13.25 1.50 -8.37
CA GLN A 13 -14.67 1.16 -8.17
C GLN A 13 -15.04 1.01 -6.70
N GLN A 14 -14.08 0.66 -5.83
CA GLN A 14 -14.25 0.70 -4.38
C GLN A 14 -13.60 1.94 -3.80
N ASN A 15 -14.21 3.10 -4.06
CA ASN A 15 -13.71 4.37 -3.57
C ASN A 15 -13.65 4.37 -2.02
N PRO A 16 -12.46 4.57 -1.41
CA PRO A 16 -12.32 4.54 0.05
C PRO A 16 -12.93 5.74 0.77
N LEU A 17 -13.20 6.84 0.04
CA LEU A 17 -13.69 8.11 0.61
C LEU A 17 -15.23 8.22 0.63
N TRP A 18 -15.91 7.74 -0.41
CA TRP A 18 -17.37 7.79 -0.53
C TRP A 18 -17.97 6.47 -1.06
N GLY A 19 -19.13 6.07 -0.53
CA GLY A 19 -19.90 4.91 -0.99
C GLY A 19 -20.00 3.73 0.00
N PRO A 20 -20.64 2.61 -0.41
CA PRO A 20 -20.93 1.45 0.45
C PRO A 20 -19.70 0.65 0.90
N ALA A 21 -18.51 0.90 0.33
CA ALA A 21 -17.24 0.25 0.69
C ALA A 21 -16.31 1.12 1.57
N ARG A 22 -16.85 2.16 2.22
CA ARG A 22 -16.12 3.14 3.04
C ARG A 22 -15.34 2.47 4.16
N ASN A 23 -14.04 2.77 4.27
CA ASN A 23 -13.24 2.37 5.43
C ASN A 23 -12.34 3.52 5.88
N LEU A 24 -12.90 4.36 6.74
CA LEU A 24 -12.20 5.50 7.35
C LEU A 24 -11.02 5.06 8.21
N ARG A 25 -11.09 3.88 8.84
CA ARG A 25 -9.99 3.38 9.68
C ARG A 25 -8.70 3.18 8.87
N LEU A 26 -8.83 2.80 7.60
CA LEU A 26 -7.70 2.65 6.69
C LEU A 26 -7.07 4.00 6.34
N LEU A 27 -7.89 5.05 6.22
CA LEU A 27 -7.40 6.41 6.01
C LEU A 27 -6.63 6.93 7.24
N PHE A 28 -7.08 6.63 8.45
CA PHE A 28 -6.38 6.99 9.69
C PHE A 28 -5.13 6.15 9.96
N ALA A 29 -5.09 4.89 9.50
CA ALA A 29 -3.93 4.02 9.69
C ALA A 29 -2.68 4.53 8.94
N ILE A 30 -2.84 5.17 7.78
CA ILE A 30 -1.73 5.69 6.96
C ILE A 30 -0.92 6.77 7.69
N PRO A 31 -1.51 7.90 8.15
CA PRO A 31 -0.77 8.92 8.88
C PRO A 31 -0.28 8.39 10.23
N PHE A 32 -0.98 7.44 10.86
CA PHE A 32 -0.52 6.82 12.09
C PHE A 32 0.78 6.03 11.87
N THR A 33 0.85 5.18 10.85
CA THR A 33 2.08 4.45 10.51
C THR A 33 3.21 5.42 10.14
N LEU A 34 2.91 6.49 9.40
CA LEU A 34 3.89 7.53 9.07
C LEU A 34 4.45 8.19 10.35
N GLY A 35 3.57 8.54 11.30
CA GLY A 35 3.97 9.13 12.58
C GLY A 35 4.86 8.20 13.42
N VAL A 36 4.57 6.90 13.43
CA VAL A 36 5.43 5.90 14.08
C VAL A 36 6.82 5.87 13.44
N VAL A 37 6.93 5.94 12.11
CA VAL A 37 8.25 5.98 11.44
C VAL A 37 9.05 7.20 11.90
N PHE A 38 8.42 8.39 11.98
CA PHE A 38 9.10 9.60 12.47
C PHE A 38 9.52 9.47 13.94
N LEU A 39 8.68 8.87 14.79
CA LEU A 39 9.00 8.62 16.18
C LEU A 39 10.26 7.74 16.32
N PHE A 40 10.36 6.67 15.54
CA PHE A 40 11.51 5.76 15.61
C PHE A 40 12.79 6.37 15.02
N CYS A 41 12.70 7.09 13.90
CA CYS A 41 13.89 7.57 13.19
C CYS A 41 14.54 8.81 13.84
N TYR A 42 13.75 9.67 14.49
CA TYR A 42 14.23 10.97 14.98
C TYR A 42 14.34 11.08 16.50
N VAL A 43 13.78 10.13 17.27
CA VAL A 43 13.96 10.13 18.72
C VAL A 43 15.27 9.44 19.06
N GLY A 44 16.23 10.23 19.55
CA GLY A 44 17.60 9.78 19.86
C GLY A 44 17.71 8.69 20.95
N TRP A 45 16.63 8.35 21.66
CA TRP A 45 16.59 7.18 22.54
C TRP A 45 16.53 5.88 21.72
N PHE A 46 15.64 5.81 20.72
CA PHE A 46 15.52 4.64 19.85
C PHE A 46 16.79 4.41 19.02
N ASN A 47 17.41 5.48 18.51
CA ASN A 47 18.68 5.40 17.78
C ASN A 47 19.82 4.83 18.62
N ARG A 48 19.86 5.12 19.93
CA ARG A 48 20.86 4.56 20.85
C ARG A 48 20.61 3.09 21.19
N VAL A 49 19.35 2.67 21.30
CA VAL A 49 18.98 1.29 21.67
C VAL A 49 19.06 0.34 20.46
N PHE A 50 18.58 0.79 19.29
CA PHE A 50 18.55 -0.04 18.07
C PHE A 50 19.78 0.12 17.18
N GLY A 51 20.69 1.05 17.50
CA GLY A 51 21.88 1.34 16.69
C GLY A 51 21.56 1.96 15.33
N THR A 52 20.39 2.58 15.18
CA THR A 52 19.95 3.23 13.93
C THR A 52 20.46 4.66 13.85
N ALA A 53 20.72 5.14 12.63
CA ALA A 53 21.14 6.53 12.36
C ALA A 53 19.98 7.35 11.81
N ASN A 54 20.09 8.67 11.89
CA ASN A 54 19.14 9.59 11.27
C ASN A 54 19.13 9.39 9.76
N ILE A 55 17.96 9.13 9.20
CA ILE A 55 17.79 8.88 7.76
C ILE A 55 17.51 10.20 7.05
N PRO A 56 18.29 10.57 6.01
CA PRO A 56 18.01 11.75 5.21
C PRO A 56 16.65 11.65 4.51
N VAL A 57 15.95 12.77 4.38
CA VAL A 57 14.59 12.84 3.81
C VAL A 57 14.52 12.25 2.38
N ALA A 58 15.61 12.32 1.60
CA ALA A 58 15.68 11.75 0.26
C ALA A 58 15.40 10.23 0.21
N PHE A 59 15.83 9.46 1.22
CA PHE A 59 15.65 8.01 1.23
C PHE A 59 14.20 7.59 1.48
N PHE A 60 13.37 8.47 2.05
CA PHE A 60 11.94 8.21 2.23
C PHE A 60 11.17 8.15 0.91
N PHE A 61 11.70 8.76 -0.16
CA PHE A 61 11.04 8.78 -1.47
C PHE A 61 11.35 7.55 -2.33
N ILE A 62 12.44 6.83 -2.04
CA ILE A 62 12.82 5.60 -2.77
C ILE A 62 11.68 4.55 -2.84
N PRO A 63 10.96 4.23 -1.75
CA PRO A 63 9.89 3.23 -1.80
C PRO A 63 8.63 3.68 -2.55
N ILE A 64 8.45 4.99 -2.82
CA ILE A 64 7.27 5.52 -3.49
C ILE A 64 7.08 4.97 -4.91
N PRO A 65 8.06 5.02 -5.84
CA PRO A 65 7.91 4.44 -7.17
C PRO A 65 7.62 2.93 -7.11
N PHE A 66 8.23 2.19 -6.19
CA PHE A 66 7.93 0.77 -6.01
C PHE A 66 6.49 0.53 -5.56
N ALA A 67 5.98 1.34 -4.62
CA ALA A 67 4.59 1.27 -4.19
C ALA A 67 3.62 1.55 -5.36
N VAL A 68 3.94 2.52 -6.22
CA VAL A 68 3.15 2.81 -7.43
C VAL A 68 3.15 1.62 -8.38
N VAL A 69 4.32 1.04 -8.67
CA VAL A 69 4.45 -0.14 -9.55
C VAL A 69 3.63 -1.31 -9.03
N ILE A 70 3.67 -1.58 -7.72
CA ILE A 70 2.88 -2.66 -7.10
C ILE A 70 1.38 -2.42 -7.29
N VAL A 71 0.89 -1.18 -7.10
CA VAL A 71 -0.52 -0.84 -7.28
C VAL A 71 -0.94 -0.99 -8.74
N VAL A 72 -0.11 -0.54 -9.67
CA VAL A 72 -0.37 -0.67 -11.12
C VAL A 72 -0.42 -2.14 -11.52
N LEU A 73 0.54 -2.96 -11.07
CA LEU A 73 0.56 -4.39 -11.34
C LEU A 73 -0.67 -5.11 -10.79
N ASP A 74 -1.12 -4.75 -9.58
CA ASP A 74 -2.33 -5.34 -9.01
C ASP A 74 -3.60 -4.94 -9.80
N GLU A 75 -3.71 -3.69 -10.23
CA GLU A 75 -4.82 -3.25 -11.10
C GLU A 75 -4.80 -3.95 -12.47
N ILE A 76 -3.63 -4.09 -13.10
CA ILE A 76 -3.47 -4.83 -14.35
C ILE A 76 -3.90 -6.29 -14.17
N ARG A 77 -3.45 -6.94 -13.09
CA ARG A 77 -3.86 -8.32 -12.77
C ARG A 77 -5.38 -8.44 -12.64
N LYS A 78 -6.01 -7.52 -11.91
CA LYS A 78 -7.48 -7.49 -11.74
C LYS A 78 -8.21 -7.22 -13.05
N LEU A 79 -7.66 -6.39 -13.93
CA LEU A 79 -8.20 -6.14 -15.28
C LEU A 79 -8.13 -7.39 -16.15
N VAL A 80 -6.98 -8.06 -16.20
CA VAL A 80 -6.79 -9.30 -16.98
C VAL A 80 -7.75 -10.41 -16.52
N VAL A 81 -7.93 -10.59 -15.21
CA VAL A 81 -8.88 -11.57 -14.64
C VAL A 81 -10.34 -11.26 -15.01
N ARG A 82 -10.70 -9.97 -15.17
CA ARG A 82 -12.04 -9.55 -15.60
C ARG A 82 -12.28 -9.76 -17.09
N THR A 83 -11.29 -9.44 -17.92
CA THR A 83 -11.42 -9.52 -19.38
C THR A 83 -11.33 -10.96 -19.89
N ARG A 84 -10.55 -11.83 -19.22
CA ARG A 84 -10.38 -13.24 -19.63
C ARG A 84 -10.54 -14.22 -18.44
N PRO A 85 -11.77 -14.52 -18.01
CA PRO A 85 -12.03 -15.37 -16.84
C PRO A 85 -11.56 -16.83 -17.00
N ASN A 86 -11.39 -17.33 -18.23
CA ASN A 86 -10.92 -18.71 -18.52
C ASN A 86 -9.44 -18.79 -18.95
N GLY A 87 -8.67 -17.70 -18.85
CA GLY A 87 -7.24 -17.71 -19.23
C GLY A 87 -6.34 -18.41 -18.19
N LEU A 88 -5.15 -18.87 -18.62
CA LEU A 88 -4.13 -19.46 -17.72
C LEU A 88 -3.80 -18.53 -16.53
N LEU A 89 -3.69 -17.23 -16.77
CA LEU A 89 -3.50 -16.23 -15.70
C LEU A 89 -4.66 -16.17 -14.70
N ALA A 90 -5.91 -16.39 -15.15
CA ALA A 90 -7.07 -16.41 -14.26
C ALA A 90 -7.11 -17.70 -13.41
N ARG A 91 -6.56 -18.81 -13.92
CA ARG A 91 -6.39 -20.08 -13.16
C ARG A 91 -5.25 -20.03 -12.15
N ILE A 92 -4.19 -19.26 -12.40
CA ILE A 92 -3.05 -19.09 -11.49
C ILE A 92 -3.31 -18.01 -10.43
N ALA A 93 -4.14 -17.02 -10.76
CA ALA A 93 -4.43 -15.89 -9.87
C ALA A 93 -5.56 -16.16 -8.85
N TRP A 94 -6.06 -17.40 -8.76
CA TRP A 94 -7.11 -17.82 -7.81
C TRP A 94 -6.56 -18.78 -6.77
#